data_AF-A0AA95GTC7-F1
#
_entry.id   AF-A0AA95GTC7-F1
#
_cell.length_a   1.000
_cell.length_b   1.000
_cell.length_c   1.000
_cell.angle_alpha   90.00
_cell.angle_beta   90.00
_cell.angle_gamma   90.00
#
_symmetry.space_group_name_H-M   'P 1'
#
loop_
_entity.id
_entity.type
_entity.pdbx_description
1 polymer ?
#
loop_
_entity_poly.entity_id
_entity_poly.type
_entity_poly.pdbx_seq_one_letter_code
_entity_poly.pdbx_strand_id
1 'polypeptide(L)' 'MRIIDTSGAQQETIKLEISHESHSKLIRAREVAANIYQYFDAGECYSKPNPWLPEILDYLCADIDCILHEIDKYS' A
#
# COMPACT_ATOMS: atom_id res chain seq x y z
N MET A 1 -36.84 -4.37 -39.91
CA MET A 1 -36.00 -4.92 -38.82
C MET A 1 -35.03 -3.83 -38.42
N ARG A 2 -35.25 -3.15 -37.28
CA ARG A 2 -34.30 -2.16 -36.75
C ARG A 2 -33.33 -2.93 -35.88
N ILE A 3 -32.06 -2.98 -36.29
CA ILE A 3 -31.00 -3.54 -35.45
C ILE A 3 -30.83 -2.56 -34.30
N ILE A 4 -31.16 -3.02 -33.09
CA ILE A 4 -30.91 -2.29 -31.86
C ILE A 4 -29.44 -2.52 -31.55
N ASP A 5 -28.61 -1.51 -31.76
CA ASP A 5 -27.26 -1.53 -31.23
C ASP A 5 -27.33 -1.32 -29.72
N THR A 6 -27.17 -2.43 -28.99
CA THR A 6 -27.06 -2.47 -27.54
C THR A 6 -25.59 -2.68 -27.13
N SER A 7 -24.63 -2.20 -27.93
CA SER A 7 -23.22 -2.24 -27.57
C SER A 7 -22.92 -1.33 -26.38
N GLY A 8 -23.12 -1.93 -25.20
CA GLY A 8 -22.29 -1.77 -24.03
C GLY A 8 -21.96 -0.34 -23.66
N ALA A 9 -22.83 0.28 -22.88
CA ALA A 9 -22.35 0.97 -21.69
C ALA A 9 -21.75 -0.09 -20.73
N GLN A 10 -20.71 -0.80 -21.17
CA GLN A 10 -19.70 -1.32 -20.28
C GLN A 10 -19.01 -0.05 -19.76
N GLN A 11 -19.60 0.54 -18.72
CA GLN A 11 -18.78 1.11 -17.67
C GLN A 11 -17.92 -0.06 -17.18
N GLU A 12 -16.82 -0.31 -17.88
CA GLU A 12 -15.67 -0.92 -17.25
C GLU A 12 -15.36 0.02 -16.10
N THR A 13 -15.85 -0.32 -14.92
CA THR A 13 -15.34 0.22 -13.68
C THR A 13 -13.86 -0.10 -13.76
N ILE A 14 -13.04 0.87 -14.19
CA ILE A 14 -11.60 0.71 -14.29
C ILE A 14 -11.20 0.32 -12.88
N LYS A 15 -10.92 -0.97 -12.70
CA LYS A 15 -10.32 -1.45 -11.47
C LYS A 15 -9.00 -0.71 -11.44
N LEU A 16 -8.86 0.27 -10.55
CA LEU A 16 -7.59 0.95 -10.33
C LEU A 16 -6.62 -0.13 -9.84
N GLU A 17 -5.89 -0.71 -10.78
CA GLU A 17 -4.81 -1.63 -10.48
C GLU A 17 -3.59 -0.78 -10.22
N ILE A 18 -3.17 -0.71 -8.95
CA ILE A 18 -1.88 -0.13 -8.58
C ILE A 18 -0.75 -0.88 -9.29
N SER A 19 0.34 -0.20 -9.59
CA SER A 19 1.51 -0.81 -10.22
C SER A 19 2.04 -1.99 -9.41
N HIS A 20 2.70 -2.93 -10.09
CA HIS A 20 3.39 -4.04 -9.43
C HIS A 20 4.40 -3.55 -8.38
N GLU A 21 5.04 -2.41 -8.63
CA GLU A 21 5.96 -1.78 -7.68
C GLU A 21 5.23 -1.34 -6.40
N SER A 22 4.12 -0.60 -6.53
CA SER A 22 3.32 -0.17 -5.37
C SER A 22 2.67 -1.34 -4.64
N HIS A 23 2.26 -2.39 -5.36
CA HIS A 23 1.79 -3.62 -4.74
C HIS A 23 2.89 -4.29 -3.89
N SER A 24 4.13 -4.32 -4.40
CA SER A 24 5.28 -4.85 -3.66
C SER A 24 5.60 -4.01 -2.42
N LYS A 25 5.56 -2.67 -2.57
CA LYS A 25 5.73 -1.73 -1.44
C LYS A 25 4.62 -1.89 -0.40
N LEU A 26 3.38 -2.16 -0.81
CA LEU A 26 2.26 -2.37 0.10
C LEU A 26 2.46 -3.62 0.97
N ILE A 27 2.91 -4.72 0.36
CA ILE A 27 3.23 -5.96 1.08
C ILE A 27 4.33 -5.69 2.11
N ARG A 28 5.41 -5.03 1.68
CA ARG A 28 6.53 -4.70 2.57
C ARG A 28 6.11 -3.77 3.71
N ALA A 29 5.35 -2.73 3.41
CA ALA A 29 4.82 -1.80 4.41
C ALA A 29 3.99 -2.54 5.47
N ARG A 30 3.12 -3.48 5.04
CA ARG A 30 2.34 -4.34 5.93
C ARG A 30 3.23 -5.18 6.85
N GLU A 31 4.24 -5.84 6.29
CA GLU A 31 5.15 -6.71 7.04
C GLU A 31 5.98 -5.91 8.06
N VAL A 32 6.54 -4.77 7.64
CA VAL A 32 7.30 -3.88 8.52
C VAL A 32 6.43 -3.35 9.65
N ALA A 33 5.21 -2.87 9.35
CA ALA A 33 4.29 -2.39 10.37
C ALA A 33 3.91 -3.49 11.38
N ALA A 34 3.65 -4.71 10.91
CA ALA A 34 3.35 -5.85 11.79
C ALA A 34 4.53 -6.20 12.71
N ASN A 35 5.76 -6.20 12.19
CA ASN A 35 6.96 -6.47 12.97
C ASN A 35 7.22 -5.38 14.03
N ILE A 36 7.02 -4.11 13.67
CA ILE A 36 7.11 -2.99 14.61
C ILE A 36 6.08 -3.15 15.72
N TYR A 37 4.83 -3.48 15.37
CA TYR A 37 3.79 -3.73 16.36
C TYR A 37 4.19 -4.86 17.32
N GLN A 38 4.65 -5.99 16.81
CA GLN A 38 5.10 -7.12 17.64
C GLN A 38 6.28 -6.75 18.54
N TYR A 39 7.24 -5.97 18.03
CA TYR A 39 8.38 -5.47 18.80
C TYR A 39 7.96 -4.60 19.98
N PHE A 40 6.96 -3.73 19.79
CA PHE A 40 6.38 -2.92 20.88
C PHE A 40 5.53 -3.75 21.84
N ASP A 41 4.69 -4.64 21.33
CA ASP A 41 3.79 -5.49 22.13
C ASP A 41 4.57 -6.45 23.04
N ALA A 42 5.69 -6.98 22.57
CA ALA A 42 6.60 -7.81 23.36
C ALA A 42 7.43 -7.01 24.39
N GLY A 43 7.32 -5.68 24.42
CA GLY A 43 8.13 -4.81 25.29
C GLY A 43 9.62 -4.81 24.94
N GLU A 44 9.99 -5.30 23.76
CA GLU A 44 11.38 -5.35 23.32
C GLU A 44 11.98 -3.95 23.13
N CYS A 45 11.15 -2.94 22.87
CA CYS A 45 11.58 -1.55 22.82
C CYS A 45 12.29 -1.06 24.10
N TYR A 46 11.96 -1.64 25.25
CA TYR A 46 12.58 -1.29 26.54
C TYR A 46 13.81 -2.14 26.86
N SER A 47 13.82 -3.42 26.46
CA SER A 47 14.88 -4.37 26.80
C SER A 47 15.99 -4.44 25.75
N LYS A 48 15.66 -4.18 24.48
CA LYS A 48 16.53 -4.24 23.30
C LYS A 48 16.17 -3.09 22.34
N PRO A 49 16.49 -1.83 22.69
CA PRO A 49 16.17 -0.69 21.84
C PRO A 49 16.83 -0.85 20.47
N ASN A 50 16.05 -0.68 19.39
CA ASN A 50 16.53 -0.72 18.02
C ASN A 50 16.91 0.70 17.59
N PRO A 51 18.22 1.00 17.39
CA PRO A 51 18.66 2.34 17.03
C PRO A 51 18.20 2.76 15.62
N TRP A 52 17.84 1.81 14.76
CA TRP A 52 17.36 2.05 13.40
C TRP A 52 15.85 2.20 13.30
N LEU A 53 15.13 2.20 14.43
CA LEU A 53 13.67 2.31 14.42
C LEU A 53 13.17 3.59 13.72
N PRO A 54 13.79 4.78 13.91
CA PRO A 54 13.39 5.98 13.16
C PRO A 54 13.50 5.78 11.65
N GLU A 55 14.63 5.26 11.16
CA GLU A 55 14.87 5.05 9.73
C GLU A 55 13.94 3.99 9.13
N ILE A 56 13.58 2.96 9.90
CA ILE A 56 12.59 1.96 9.49
C ILE A 56 11.20 2.60 9.35
N LEU A 57 10.83 3.51 10.26
CA LEU A 57 9.57 4.25 10.17
C LEU A 57 9.56 5.20 8.99
N ASP A 58 10.66 5.93 8.74
CA ASP A 58 10.81 6.79 7.57
C ASP A 58 10.67 5.99 6.26
N TYR A 59 11.28 4.80 6.21
CA TYR A 59 11.18 3.91 5.07
C TYR A 59 9.75 3.39 4.84
N LEU A 60 9.05 3.03 5.93
CA LEU A 60 7.64 2.65 5.89
C LEU A 60 6.76 3.80 5.35
N CYS A 61 6.99 5.02 5.84
CA CYS A 61 6.28 6.20 5.36
C CYS A 61 6.54 6.43 3.87
N ALA A 62 7.79 6.33 3.40
CA ALA A 62 8.11 6.50 1.98
C ALA A 62 7.41 5.47 1.07
N ASP A 63 7.28 4.22 1.53
CA ASP A 63 6.52 3.20 0.81
C ASP A 63 5.04 3.54 0.72
N ILE A 64 4.45 3.99 1.83
CA ILE A 64 3.04 4.40 1.89
C ILE A 64 2.80 5.63 1.01
N ASP A 65 3.66 6.64 1.08
CA ASP A 65 3.55 7.87 0.28
C ASP A 65 3.63 7.58 -1.22
N CYS A 66 4.49 6.63 -1.64
CA CYS A 66 4.55 6.19 -3.03
C CYS A 66 3.22 5.58 -3.49
N ILE A 67 2.58 4.78 -2.64
CA ILE A 67 1.30 4.13 -2.95
C ILE A 67 0.18 5.17 -3.01
N LEU A 68 0.14 6.07 -2.03
CA LEU A 68 -0.85 7.16 -1.97
C LEU A 68 -0.74 8.07 -3.18
N HIS A 69 0.48 8.45 -3.57
CA HIS A 69 0.71 9.25 -4.77
C HIS A 69 0.21 8.56 -6.05
N GLU A 70 0.38 7.24 -6.15
CA GLU A 70 -0.15 6.49 -7.28
C GLU A 70 -1.69 6.44 -7.27
N ILE A 71 -2.32 6.24 -6.12
CA ILE A 71 -3.78 6.26 -5.98
C ILE A 71 -4.33 7.63 -6.36
N ASP A 72 -3.73 8.71 -5.85
CA ASP A 72 -4.14 10.09 -6.12
C ASP A 72 -4.00 10.46 -7.61
N LYS A 73 -2.99 9.93 -8.29
CA LYS A 73 -2.79 10.15 -9.74
C LYS A 73 -3.96 9.62 -10.59
N TYR A 74 -4.63 8.58 -10.12
CA TYR A 74 -5.69 7.89 -10.84
C TYR A 74 -7.09 8.10 -10.23
N SER A 75 -7.20 8.96 -9.20
CA SER A 75 -8.46 9.39 -8.56
C SER A 75 -9.01 10.66 -9.19
#